data_AF-A0A0H5DS83-F1
#
_entry.id   AF-A0A0H5DS83-F1
#
_cell.length_a   1.000
_cell.length_b   1.000
_cell.length_c   1.000
_cell.angle_alpha   90.00
_cell.angle_beta   90.00
_cell.angle_gamma   90.00
#
_symmetry.space_group_name_H-M   'P 1'
#
loop_
_entity.id
_entity.type
_entity.pdbx_description
1 polymer ?
#
loop_
_entity_poly.entity_id
_entity_poly.type
_entity_poly.pdbx_seq_one_letter_code
_entity_poly.pdbx_strand_id
1 'polypeptide(L)'
;MIPIRISPYFFIIAAVIGWLSTQDFALTLIWIGVIFFSVLFHEFGHAAAGLSFGQKVEIQLTGFGGVTYRSGKALSRMKEFLIVLAGPFFGTVLAFSAYMLLGLVDEKEQPSLYYLLSITAVANLFWTMINLLPTQPLDGGKLLAIPLEAFFGLKGLRISFFFSLIFSVAAGLFFFSINAFLAGVIFFILAFENFISYRNTSSMSDSDQNQELWEELKAAQDLVNRGEVDQAHVRFEDVAKRAGAGVIFVAATEAIASILRYKGKLDESYSMFQKVKEHLSLEHLKILQEVAFKTGHYEEALDAGSRIYRDTPDPNVALFNARSHAKLGDILPACGWLKSALLEGEPGMEKAISESVFDSIRRSPEFQEITRLIEKASKDER
;
A
#
# COMPACT_ATOMS: atom_id res chain seq x y z
N MET A 1 -27.76 10.90 -13.13
CA MET A 1 -28.13 9.56 -12.63
C MET A 1 -26.93 9.04 -11.84
N ILE A 2 -27.14 8.56 -10.61
CA ILE A 2 -26.06 7.98 -9.79
C ILE A 2 -26.07 6.47 -10.07
N PRO A 3 -25.00 5.89 -10.65
CA PRO A 3 -24.88 4.44 -10.78
C PRO A 3 -24.79 3.80 -9.40
N ILE A 4 -25.57 2.73 -9.18
CA ILE A 4 -25.56 1.95 -7.94
C ILE A 4 -25.23 0.50 -8.31
N ARG A 5 -24.16 -0.05 -7.74
CA ARG A 5 -23.79 -1.46 -7.86
C ARG A 5 -23.95 -2.15 -6.51
N ILE A 6 -24.59 -3.31 -6.51
CA ILE A 6 -24.85 -4.07 -5.28
C ILE A 6 -24.25 -5.45 -5.45
N SER A 7 -23.34 -5.81 -4.55
CA SER A 7 -22.76 -7.14 -4.50
C SER A 7 -23.74 -8.14 -3.88
N PRO A 8 -23.91 -9.37 -4.42
CA PRO A 8 -24.78 -10.38 -3.80
C PRO A 8 -24.43 -10.69 -2.34
N TYR A 9 -23.13 -10.60 -1.99
CA TYR A 9 -22.66 -10.80 -0.61
C TYR A 9 -23.24 -9.79 0.39
N PHE A 10 -23.67 -8.61 -0.06
CA PHE A 10 -24.34 -7.62 0.79
C PHE A 10 -25.59 -8.23 1.45
N PHE A 11 -26.45 -8.87 0.65
CA PHE A 11 -27.70 -9.45 1.14
C PHE A 11 -27.46 -10.67 2.02
N ILE A 12 -26.40 -11.43 1.76
CA ILE A 12 -26.01 -12.57 2.61
C ILE A 12 -25.64 -12.09 4.01
N ILE A 13 -24.77 -11.07 4.12
CA ILE A 13 -24.36 -10.53 5.42
C ILE A 13 -25.55 -9.87 6.13
N ALA A 14 -26.37 -9.10 5.42
CA ALA A 14 -27.58 -8.50 5.99
C ALA A 14 -28.55 -9.57 6.53
N ALA A 15 -28.72 -10.68 5.81
CA ALA A 15 -29.55 -11.79 6.24
C ALA A 15 -28.98 -12.50 7.48
N VAL A 16 -27.66 -12.71 7.54
CA VAL A 16 -27.01 -13.30 8.72
C VAL A 16 -27.19 -12.40 9.94
N ILE A 17 -26.97 -11.09 9.82
CA ILE A 17 -27.16 -10.14 10.92
C ILE A 17 -28.62 -10.12 11.38
N GLY A 18 -29.57 -10.04 10.43
CA GLY A 18 -31.00 -10.06 10.73
C GLY A 18 -31.44 -11.35 11.42
N TRP A 19 -30.95 -12.50 10.95
CA TRP A 19 -31.25 -13.80 11.56
C TRP A 19 -30.67 -13.93 12.96
N LEU A 20 -29.42 -13.54 13.17
CA LEU A 20 -28.78 -13.56 14.49
C LEU A 20 -29.49 -12.63 15.48
N SER A 21 -30.07 -11.54 15.00
CA SER A 21 -30.80 -10.59 15.85
C SER A 21 -32.24 -11.00 16.15
N THR A 22 -32.90 -11.75 15.25
CA THR A 22 -34.36 -11.96 15.34
C THR A 22 -34.78 -13.42 15.47
N GLN A 23 -34.04 -14.34 14.86
CA GLN A 23 -34.39 -15.76 14.72
C GLN A 23 -35.80 -15.98 14.12
N ASP A 24 -36.32 -14.98 13.42
CA ASP A 24 -37.64 -14.99 12.78
C ASP A 24 -37.49 -14.55 11.32
N PHE A 25 -38.12 -15.30 10.42
CA PHE A 25 -37.96 -15.06 8.98
C PHE A 25 -38.54 -13.72 8.53
N ALA A 26 -39.73 -13.35 9.00
CA ALA A 26 -40.38 -12.10 8.60
C ALA A 26 -39.64 -10.88 9.15
N LEU A 27 -39.21 -10.93 10.42
CA LEU A 27 -38.40 -9.88 11.02
C LEU A 27 -37.00 -9.79 10.40
N THR A 28 -36.42 -10.91 9.98
CA THR A 28 -35.16 -10.93 9.23
C THR A 28 -35.30 -10.21 7.88
N LEU A 29 -36.41 -10.38 7.16
CA LEU A 29 -36.66 -9.63 5.92
C LEU A 29 -36.76 -8.12 6.16
N ILE A 30 -37.40 -7.71 7.26
CA ILE A 30 -37.43 -6.29 7.67
C ILE A 30 -36.01 -5.79 7.94
N TRP A 31 -35.20 -6.56 8.68
CA TRP A 31 -33.80 -6.23 8.96
C TRP A 31 -32.95 -6.05 7.71
N ILE A 32 -33.09 -6.96 6.74
CA ILE A 32 -32.38 -6.85 5.46
C ILE A 32 -32.75 -5.53 4.76
N GLY A 33 -34.04 -5.21 4.73
CA GLY A 33 -34.53 -3.95 4.17
C GLY A 33 -33.94 -2.74 4.91
N VAL A 34 -33.95 -2.75 6.24
CA VAL A 34 -33.41 -1.66 7.06
C VAL A 34 -31.91 -1.49 6.83
N ILE A 35 -31.12 -2.57 6.86
CA ILE A 35 -29.67 -2.49 6.60
C ILE A 35 -29.43 -1.92 5.19
N PHE A 36 -30.14 -2.43 4.18
CA PHE A 36 -30.03 -1.98 2.79
C PHE A 36 -30.28 -0.48 2.66
N PHE A 37 -31.44 0.00 3.12
CA PHE A 37 -31.81 1.40 3.00
C PHE A 37 -30.96 2.31 3.88
N SER A 38 -30.52 1.85 5.06
CA SER A 38 -29.66 2.62 5.96
C SER A 38 -28.30 2.89 5.31
N VAL A 39 -27.64 1.85 4.81
CA VAL A 39 -26.34 1.99 4.13
C VAL A 39 -26.51 2.81 2.86
N LEU A 40 -27.53 2.54 2.05
CA LEU A 40 -27.77 3.28 0.82
C LEU A 40 -28.03 4.77 1.08
N PHE A 41 -28.83 5.11 2.10
CA PHE A 41 -29.16 6.50 2.42
C PHE A 41 -27.95 7.26 2.97
N HIS A 42 -27.11 6.59 3.76
CA HIS A 42 -25.81 7.11 4.19
C HIS A 42 -24.90 7.43 3.00
N GLU A 43 -24.67 6.45 2.11
CA GLU A 43 -23.85 6.66 0.89
C GLU A 43 -24.44 7.73 -0.03
N PHE A 44 -25.77 7.81 -0.11
CA PHE A 44 -26.45 8.85 -0.86
C PHE A 44 -26.13 10.24 -0.31
N GLY A 45 -25.93 10.40 1.00
CA GLY A 45 -25.45 11.66 1.60
C GLY A 45 -24.11 12.10 1.01
N HIS A 46 -23.12 11.20 0.99
CA HIS A 46 -21.81 11.48 0.35
C HIS A 46 -21.96 11.79 -1.14
N ALA A 47 -22.76 10.99 -1.85
CA ALA A 47 -22.95 11.12 -3.29
C ALA A 47 -23.63 12.45 -3.64
N ALA A 48 -24.66 12.86 -2.89
CA ALA A 48 -25.37 14.12 -3.07
C ALA A 48 -24.44 15.32 -2.85
N ALA A 49 -23.64 15.30 -1.77
CA ALA A 49 -22.64 16.34 -1.53
C ALA A 49 -21.58 16.37 -2.65
N GLY A 50 -21.09 15.21 -3.09
CA GLY A 50 -20.13 15.11 -4.19
C GLY A 50 -20.66 15.70 -5.50
N LEU A 51 -21.90 15.37 -5.87
CA LEU A 51 -22.58 15.93 -7.03
C LEU A 51 -22.74 17.46 -6.94
N SER A 52 -23.10 17.97 -5.76
CA SER A 52 -23.24 19.42 -5.54
C SER A 52 -21.94 20.19 -5.76
N PHE A 53 -20.80 19.52 -5.61
CA PHE A 53 -19.47 20.07 -5.87
C PHE A 53 -18.91 19.71 -7.26
N GLY A 54 -19.75 19.17 -8.16
CA GLY A 54 -19.40 18.89 -9.55
C GLY A 54 -18.56 17.63 -9.76
N GLN A 55 -18.52 16.72 -8.78
CA GLN A 55 -17.89 15.41 -8.95
C GLN A 55 -18.84 14.44 -9.67
N LYS A 56 -18.28 13.49 -10.39
CA LYS A 56 -18.99 12.28 -10.81
C LYS A 56 -18.93 11.28 -9.66
N VAL A 57 -20.06 10.62 -9.39
CA VAL A 57 -20.19 9.72 -8.24
C VAL A 57 -20.77 8.37 -8.65
N GLU A 58 -20.36 7.31 -7.97
CA GLU A 58 -20.86 5.94 -8.11
C GLU A 58 -20.93 5.29 -6.73
N ILE A 59 -22.07 4.66 -6.39
CA ILE A 59 -22.27 3.99 -5.11
C ILE A 59 -22.09 2.49 -5.32
N GLN A 60 -21.28 1.86 -4.48
CA GLN A 60 -21.11 0.42 -4.45
C GLN A 60 -21.42 -0.14 -3.05
N LEU A 61 -22.37 -1.07 -2.97
CA LEU A 61 -22.69 -1.79 -1.74
C LEU A 61 -21.98 -3.16 -1.73
N THR A 62 -21.27 -3.45 -0.65
CA THR A 62 -20.43 -4.65 -0.46
C THR A 62 -20.75 -5.32 0.88
N GLY A 63 -20.22 -6.52 1.15
CA GLY A 63 -20.51 -7.26 2.38
C GLY A 63 -20.22 -6.51 3.68
N PHE A 64 -19.29 -5.54 3.68
CA PHE A 64 -18.88 -4.77 4.86
C PHE A 64 -19.50 -3.36 4.93
N GLY A 65 -20.40 -2.99 4.00
CA GLY A 65 -21.04 -1.67 3.99
C GLY A 65 -21.15 -1.06 2.59
N GLY A 66 -21.03 0.26 2.50
CA GLY A 66 -21.09 1.02 1.26
C GLY A 66 -19.77 1.76 0.98
N VAL A 67 -19.52 2.05 -0.30
CA VAL A 67 -18.46 2.95 -0.73
C VAL A 67 -18.98 3.86 -1.84
N THR A 68 -18.84 5.17 -1.65
CA THR A 68 -19.10 6.15 -2.69
C THR A 68 -17.80 6.55 -3.39
N TYR A 69 -17.62 6.05 -4.62
CA TYR A 69 -16.53 6.46 -5.50
C TYR A 69 -16.81 7.83 -6.08
N ARG A 70 -15.75 8.65 -6.18
CA ARG A 70 -15.81 10.00 -6.72
C ARG A 70 -14.69 10.23 -7.71
N SER A 71 -14.98 10.95 -8.78
CA SER A 71 -13.98 11.40 -9.75
C SER A 71 -14.31 12.81 -10.25
N GLY A 72 -13.27 13.60 -10.53
CA GLY A 72 -13.43 14.98 -10.96
C GLY A 72 -12.23 15.82 -10.60
N LYS A 73 -12.39 17.14 -10.66
CA LYS A 73 -11.35 18.10 -10.27
C LYS A 73 -11.06 17.99 -8.77
N ALA A 74 -9.81 18.22 -8.39
CA ALA A 74 -9.43 18.30 -6.98
C ALA A 74 -10.30 19.33 -6.24
N LEU A 75 -10.83 18.93 -5.09
CA LEU A 75 -11.68 19.79 -4.26
C LEU A 75 -10.86 20.44 -3.14
N SER A 76 -11.31 21.62 -2.71
CA SER A 76 -10.80 22.24 -1.48
C SER A 76 -11.09 21.36 -0.26
N ARG A 77 -10.20 21.37 0.74
CA ARG A 77 -10.32 20.57 1.96
C ARG A 77 -11.68 20.72 2.68
N MET A 78 -12.25 21.93 2.70
CA MET A 78 -13.59 22.14 3.27
C MET A 78 -14.71 21.40 2.52
N LYS A 79 -14.64 21.32 1.19
CA LYS A 79 -15.60 20.55 0.39
C LYS A 79 -15.47 19.05 0.64
N GLU A 80 -14.23 18.56 0.75
CA GLU A 80 -13.96 17.18 1.15
C GLU A 80 -14.54 16.87 2.53
N PHE A 81 -14.34 17.76 3.51
CA PHE A 81 -14.89 17.62 4.85
C PHE A 81 -16.42 17.56 4.84
N LEU A 82 -17.07 18.45 4.08
CA LEU A 82 -18.53 18.46 3.95
C LEU A 82 -19.07 17.20 3.26
N ILE A 83 -18.37 16.66 2.26
CA ILE A 83 -18.75 15.37 1.64
C ILE A 83 -18.70 14.25 2.67
N VAL A 84 -17.60 14.12 3.41
CA VAL A 84 -17.47 13.06 4.43
C VAL A 84 -18.50 13.24 5.54
N LEU A 85 -18.78 14.46 5.97
CA LEU A 85 -19.80 14.71 7.00
C LEU A 85 -21.23 14.38 6.53
N ALA A 86 -21.49 14.46 5.22
CA ALA A 86 -22.83 14.25 4.68
C ALA A 86 -23.37 12.84 4.92
N GLY A 87 -22.53 11.79 4.89
CA GLY A 87 -22.98 10.43 5.17
C GLY A 87 -23.53 10.26 6.59
N PRO A 88 -22.74 10.55 7.64
CA PRO A 88 -23.21 10.55 9.03
C PRO A 88 -24.40 11.49 9.28
N PHE A 89 -24.45 12.64 8.60
CA PHE A 89 -25.60 13.54 8.68
C PHE A 89 -26.88 12.87 8.16
N PHE A 90 -26.83 12.22 6.99
CA PHE A 90 -27.97 11.50 6.43
C PHE A 90 -28.40 10.32 7.31
N GLY A 91 -27.44 9.57 7.85
CA GLY A 91 -27.72 8.50 8.84
C GLY A 91 -28.45 9.04 10.08
N THR A 92 -27.99 10.19 10.61
CA THR A 92 -28.64 10.86 11.76
C THR A 92 -30.06 11.31 11.42
N VAL A 93 -30.26 11.92 10.24
CA VAL A 93 -31.59 12.36 9.78
C VAL A 93 -32.55 11.16 9.65
N LEU A 94 -32.07 10.05 9.10
CA LEU A 94 -32.87 8.83 8.98
C LEU A 94 -33.24 8.26 10.35
N ALA A 95 -32.27 8.18 11.28
CA ALA A 95 -32.52 7.74 12.65
C ALA A 95 -33.56 8.61 13.36
N PHE A 96 -33.38 9.93 13.29
CA PHE A 96 -34.26 10.90 13.96
C PHE A 96 -35.67 10.90 13.37
N SER A 97 -35.79 10.85 12.03
CA SER A 97 -37.10 10.80 11.36
C SER A 97 -37.87 9.53 11.74
N ALA A 98 -37.22 8.36 11.75
CA ALA A 98 -37.83 7.11 12.19
C ALA A 98 -38.28 7.18 13.65
N TYR A 99 -37.46 7.77 14.53
CA TYR A 99 -37.81 7.96 15.94
C TYR A 99 -39.02 8.91 16.13
N MET A 100 -39.09 10.01 15.38
CA MET A 100 -40.25 10.91 15.43
C MET A 100 -41.55 10.23 14.97
N LEU A 101 -41.46 9.39 13.94
CA LEU A 101 -42.62 8.66 13.41
C LEU A 101 -43.14 7.59 14.38
N LEU A 102 -42.31 7.05 15.27
CA LEU A 102 -42.77 6.10 16.31
C LEU A 102 -43.87 6.70 17.19
N GLY A 103 -43.83 8.02 17.46
CA GLY A 103 -44.86 8.69 18.24
C GLY A 103 -46.25 8.72 17.57
N LEU A 104 -46.33 8.35 16.30
CA LEU A 104 -47.56 8.32 15.50
C LEU A 104 -48.08 6.89 15.26
N VAL A 105 -47.34 5.86 15.69
CA VAL A 105 -47.66 4.46 15.41
C VAL A 105 -47.90 3.71 16.72
N ASP A 106 -49.08 3.10 16.84
CA ASP A 106 -49.40 2.23 17.98
C ASP A 106 -48.82 0.83 17.75
N GLU A 107 -48.02 0.35 18.70
CA GLU A 107 -47.35 -0.96 18.66
C GLU A 107 -48.35 -2.13 18.57
N LYS A 108 -49.52 -2.03 19.20
CA LYS A 108 -50.52 -3.11 19.22
C LYS A 108 -51.31 -3.16 17.92
N GLU A 109 -51.62 -1.99 17.35
CA GLU A 109 -52.36 -1.92 16.09
C GLU A 109 -51.47 -2.24 14.88
N GLN A 110 -50.21 -1.80 14.91
CA GLN A 110 -49.29 -1.89 13.76
C GLN A 110 -47.90 -2.41 14.18
N PRO A 111 -47.79 -3.64 14.72
CA PRO A 111 -46.56 -4.17 15.31
C PRO A 111 -45.39 -4.22 14.33
N SER A 112 -45.62 -4.58 13.07
CA SER A 112 -44.54 -4.65 12.07
C SER A 112 -44.01 -3.27 11.66
N LEU A 113 -44.88 -2.27 11.54
CA LEU A 113 -44.47 -0.89 11.23
C LEU A 113 -43.73 -0.27 12.41
N TYR A 114 -44.24 -0.49 13.63
CA TYR A 114 -43.58 -0.06 14.85
C TYR A 114 -42.17 -0.67 14.94
N TYR A 115 -42.04 -1.98 14.71
CA TYR A 115 -40.76 -2.67 14.69
C TYR A 115 -39.80 -2.08 13.64
N LEU A 116 -40.26 -1.91 12.39
CA LEU A 116 -39.49 -1.31 11.30
C LEU A 116 -38.93 0.07 11.69
N LEU A 117 -39.77 0.95 12.23
CA LEU A 117 -39.37 2.29 12.66
C LEU A 117 -38.40 2.24 13.85
N SER A 118 -38.67 1.36 14.82
CA SER A 118 -37.82 1.22 16.01
C SER A 118 -36.41 0.76 15.64
N ILE A 119 -36.29 -0.23 14.76
CA ILE A 119 -35.00 -0.76 14.38
C ILE A 119 -34.30 0.19 13.41
N THR A 120 -35.03 0.89 12.54
CA THR A 120 -34.47 1.95 11.69
C THR A 120 -33.83 3.05 12.55
N ALA A 121 -34.53 3.51 13.60
CA ALA A 121 -34.02 4.53 14.50
C ALA A 121 -32.75 4.06 15.24
N VAL A 122 -32.82 2.89 15.90
CA VAL A 122 -31.72 2.37 16.71
C VAL A 122 -30.51 1.99 15.84
N ALA A 123 -30.73 1.27 14.74
CA ALA A 123 -29.65 0.83 13.86
C ALA A 123 -28.93 2.02 13.20
N ASN A 124 -29.66 3.01 12.66
CA ASN A 124 -29.02 4.16 12.03
C ASN A 124 -28.26 5.03 13.03
N LEU A 125 -28.77 5.20 14.24
CA LEU A 125 -28.04 5.89 15.30
C LEU A 125 -26.74 5.15 15.63
N PHE A 126 -26.83 3.84 15.84
CA PHE A 126 -25.67 2.97 16.10
C PHE A 126 -24.63 3.05 14.97
N TRP A 127 -25.03 2.81 13.72
CA TRP A 127 -24.12 2.85 12.56
C TRP A 127 -23.50 4.24 12.35
N THR A 128 -24.25 5.31 12.60
CA THR A 128 -23.73 6.66 12.54
C THR A 128 -22.67 6.90 13.61
N MET A 129 -22.90 6.47 14.85
CA MET A 129 -21.91 6.57 15.91
C MET A 129 -20.64 5.78 15.60
N ILE A 130 -20.78 4.56 15.06
CA ILE A 130 -19.64 3.75 14.61
C ILE A 130 -18.89 4.47 13.49
N ASN A 131 -19.58 4.99 12.48
CA ASN A 131 -18.94 5.71 11.38
C ASN A 131 -18.24 6.98 11.82
N LEU A 132 -18.66 7.62 12.91
CA LEU A 132 -18.02 8.80 13.49
C LEU A 132 -16.84 8.47 14.42
N LEU A 133 -16.51 7.20 14.64
CA LEU A 133 -15.33 6.83 15.42
C LEU A 133 -14.05 7.32 14.72
N PRO A 134 -13.04 7.77 15.49
CA PRO A 134 -11.82 8.38 14.95
C PRO A 134 -10.83 7.31 14.48
N THR A 135 -11.27 6.47 13.53
CA THR A 135 -10.43 5.45 12.89
C THR A 135 -10.70 5.36 11.40
N GLN A 136 -9.64 5.27 10.58
CA GLN A 136 -9.79 4.98 9.16
C GLN A 136 -10.12 3.49 8.94
N PRO A 137 -10.92 3.14 7.92
CA PRO A 137 -11.46 3.99 6.86
C PRO A 137 -12.84 4.61 7.18
N LEU A 138 -13.27 4.60 8.45
CA LEU A 138 -14.54 5.20 8.87
C LEU A 138 -14.51 6.72 8.68
N ASP A 139 -15.68 7.32 8.55
CA ASP A 139 -15.81 8.74 8.26
C ASP A 139 -15.26 9.63 9.36
N GLY A 140 -15.37 9.25 10.63
CA GLY A 140 -14.76 9.96 11.75
C GLY A 140 -13.24 10.03 11.64
N GLY A 141 -12.60 8.96 11.16
CA GLY A 141 -11.18 8.95 10.84
C GLY A 141 -10.83 9.92 9.71
N LYS A 142 -11.66 10.01 8.67
CA LYS A 142 -11.49 10.97 7.56
C LYS A 142 -11.75 12.42 8.00
N LEU A 143 -12.78 12.65 8.81
CA LEU A 143 -13.09 13.96 9.40
C LEU A 143 -11.97 14.47 10.30
N LEU A 144 -11.23 13.57 10.95
CA LEU A 144 -10.00 13.90 11.67
C LEU A 144 -8.82 14.17 10.72
N ALA A 145 -8.65 13.33 9.69
CA ALA A 145 -7.53 13.43 8.75
C ALA A 145 -7.51 14.73 7.94
N ILE A 146 -8.66 15.16 7.41
CA ILE A 146 -8.77 16.32 6.53
C ILE A 146 -8.22 17.62 7.15
N PRO A 147 -8.64 18.04 8.36
CA PRO A 147 -8.08 19.24 8.98
C PRO A 147 -6.61 19.05 9.38
N LEU A 148 -6.21 17.88 9.87
CA LEU A 148 -4.81 17.62 10.20
C LEU A 148 -3.92 17.77 8.97
N GLU A 149 -4.33 17.20 7.85
CA GLU A 149 -3.61 17.33 6.58
C GLU A 149 -3.61 18.78 6.07
N ALA A 150 -4.70 19.52 6.27
CA ALA A 150 -4.76 20.93 5.89
C ALA A 150 -3.75 21.81 6.68
N PHE A 151 -3.52 21.52 7.97
CA PHE A 151 -2.60 22.29 8.81
C PHE A 151 -1.14 21.81 8.74
N PHE A 152 -0.92 20.50 8.59
CA PHE A 152 0.39 19.88 8.74
C PHE A 152 0.89 19.13 7.49
N GLY A 153 0.17 19.20 6.36
CA GLY A 153 0.49 18.45 5.15
C GLY A 153 0.43 16.94 5.38
N LEU A 154 1.32 16.17 4.73
CA LEU A 154 1.40 14.72 4.94
C LEU A 154 1.67 14.31 6.39
N LYS A 155 2.37 15.15 7.17
CA LYS A 155 2.58 14.85 8.59
C LYS A 155 1.24 14.77 9.33
N GLY A 156 0.28 15.62 8.97
CA GLY A 156 -1.08 15.58 9.50
C GLY A 156 -1.82 14.29 9.17
N LEU A 157 -1.70 13.83 7.92
CA LEU A 157 -2.25 12.54 7.51
C LEU A 157 -1.62 11.37 8.30
N ARG A 158 -0.29 11.38 8.48
CA ARG A 158 0.41 10.37 9.31
C ARG A 158 -0.07 10.37 10.76
N ILE A 159 -0.24 11.56 11.34
CA ILE A 159 -0.78 11.73 12.70
C ILE A 159 -2.19 11.11 12.77
N SER A 160 -3.03 11.32 11.76
CA SER A 160 -4.37 10.73 11.71
C SER A 160 -4.34 9.20 11.70
N PHE A 161 -3.47 8.57 10.90
CA PHE A 161 -3.32 7.11 10.91
C PHE A 161 -2.79 6.59 12.24
N PHE A 162 -1.85 7.31 12.87
CA PHE A 162 -1.34 6.96 14.18
C PHE A 162 -2.44 7.00 15.26
N PHE A 163 -3.24 8.06 15.32
CA PHE A 163 -4.37 8.14 16.25
C PHE A 163 -5.41 7.05 15.96
N SER A 164 -5.70 6.79 14.69
CA SER A 164 -6.62 5.72 14.27
C SER A 164 -6.14 4.34 14.70
N LEU A 165 -4.84 4.07 14.60
CA LEU A 165 -4.20 2.84 15.08
C LEU A 165 -4.38 2.68 16.59
N ILE A 166 -3.99 3.70 17.37
CA ILE A 166 -4.09 3.65 18.85
C ILE A 166 -5.55 3.47 19.28
N PHE A 167 -6.48 4.22 18.67
CA PHE A 167 -7.89 4.09 18.94
C PHE A 167 -8.41 2.68 18.63
N SER A 168 -8.06 2.12 17.48
CA SER A 168 -8.52 0.80 17.04
C SER A 168 -7.98 -0.31 17.93
N VAL A 169 -6.72 -0.24 18.36
CA VAL A 169 -6.15 -1.20 19.33
C VAL A 169 -6.90 -1.12 20.67
N ALA A 170 -7.10 0.10 21.19
CA ALA A 170 -7.81 0.29 22.46
C ALA A 170 -9.26 -0.22 22.38
N ALA A 171 -9.98 0.11 21.30
CA ALA A 171 -11.33 -0.38 21.05
C ALA A 171 -11.36 -1.90 20.91
N GLY A 172 -10.42 -2.50 20.18
CA GLY A 172 -10.31 -3.95 20.03
C GLY A 172 -10.12 -4.67 21.37
N LEU A 173 -9.20 -4.17 22.21
CA LEU A 173 -8.98 -4.68 23.56
C LEU A 173 -10.22 -4.52 24.46
N PHE A 174 -10.92 -3.39 24.35
CA PHE A 174 -12.17 -3.15 25.06
C PHE A 174 -13.26 -4.15 24.64
N PHE A 175 -13.47 -4.38 23.34
CA PHE A 175 -14.47 -5.35 22.87
C PHE A 175 -14.13 -6.79 23.28
N PHE A 176 -12.86 -7.17 23.32
CA PHE A 176 -12.47 -8.47 23.86
C PHE A 176 -12.75 -8.60 25.37
N SER A 177 -12.55 -7.54 26.16
CA SER A 177 -12.79 -7.59 27.61
C SER A 177 -14.27 -7.80 27.97
N ILE A 178 -15.19 -7.39 27.10
CA ILE A 178 -16.64 -7.60 27.25
C ILE A 178 -17.17 -8.82 26.48
N ASN A 179 -16.29 -9.73 26.04
CA ASN A 179 -16.61 -10.93 25.24
C ASN A 179 -17.26 -10.65 23.87
N ALA A 180 -17.15 -9.43 23.35
CA ALA A 180 -17.60 -9.08 22.00
C ALA A 180 -16.52 -9.44 20.97
N PHE A 181 -16.26 -10.75 20.82
CA PHE A 181 -15.14 -11.27 20.03
C PHE A 181 -15.10 -10.74 18.59
N LEU A 182 -16.22 -10.77 17.87
CA LEU A 182 -16.28 -10.32 16.49
C LEU A 182 -15.94 -8.82 16.36
N ALA A 183 -16.47 -7.98 17.25
CA ALA A 183 -16.14 -6.55 17.27
C ALA A 183 -14.66 -6.33 17.57
N GLY A 184 -14.10 -7.07 18.55
CA GLY A 184 -12.68 -7.05 18.87
C GLY A 184 -11.81 -7.35 17.64
N VAL A 185 -12.12 -8.43 16.91
CA VAL A 185 -11.41 -8.80 15.68
C VAL A 185 -11.51 -7.71 14.61
N ILE A 186 -12.69 -7.14 14.37
CA ILE A 186 -12.87 -6.06 13.38
C ILE A 186 -11.98 -4.87 13.72
N PHE A 187 -11.96 -4.42 14.97
CA PHE A 187 -11.11 -3.29 15.38
C PHE A 187 -9.61 -3.62 15.30
N PHE A 188 -9.19 -4.87 15.51
CA PHE A 188 -7.81 -5.29 15.27
C PHE A 188 -7.44 -5.31 13.78
N ILE A 189 -8.38 -5.69 12.89
CA ILE A 189 -8.19 -5.58 11.43
C ILE A 189 -8.01 -4.10 11.06
N LEU A 190 -8.88 -3.22 11.56
CA LEU A 190 -8.75 -1.76 11.36
C LEU A 190 -7.42 -1.24 11.89
N ALA A 191 -6.97 -1.69 13.06
CA ALA A 191 -5.67 -1.33 13.60
C ALA A 191 -4.53 -1.73 12.63
N PHE A 192 -4.57 -2.95 12.10
CA PHE A 192 -3.58 -3.43 11.15
C PHE A 192 -3.58 -2.62 9.83
N GLU A 193 -4.75 -2.29 9.29
CA GLU A 193 -4.86 -1.43 8.10
C GLU A 193 -4.28 -0.03 8.35
N ASN A 194 -4.55 0.54 9.52
CA ASN A 194 -3.99 1.84 9.92
C ASN A 194 -2.47 1.77 10.11
N PHE A 195 -1.92 0.66 10.63
CA PHE A 195 -0.49 0.44 10.73
C PHE A 195 0.18 0.38 9.36
N ILE A 196 -0.39 -0.38 8.42
CA ILE A 196 0.08 -0.43 7.03
C ILE A 196 0.03 0.97 6.41
N SER A 197 -1.09 1.68 6.56
CA SER A 197 -1.28 3.02 5.99
C SER A 197 -0.30 4.04 6.55
N TYR A 198 -0.05 3.99 7.87
CA TYR A 198 0.97 4.79 8.54
C TYR A 198 2.37 4.51 7.98
N ARG A 199 2.73 3.23 7.85
CA ARG A 199 4.03 2.81 7.30
C ARG A 199 4.19 3.24 5.84
N ASN A 200 3.17 3.05 5.00
CA ASN A 200 3.26 3.43 3.59
C ASN A 200 3.45 4.95 3.44
N THR A 201 2.71 5.74 4.21
CA THR A 201 2.82 7.21 4.20
C THR A 201 4.17 7.70 4.72
N SER A 202 4.90 6.90 5.51
CA SER A 202 6.23 7.27 6.01
C SER A 202 7.28 7.44 4.91
N SER A 203 7.13 6.69 3.81
CA SER A 203 7.99 6.78 2.62
C SER A 203 7.64 7.95 1.68
N MET A 204 6.47 8.57 1.88
CA MET A 204 5.97 9.63 1.01
C MET A 204 6.45 11.02 1.44
N SER A 205 6.61 11.94 0.48
CA SER A 205 6.82 13.38 0.67
C SER A 205 5.61 14.17 0.17
N ASP A 206 5.46 15.44 0.59
CA ASP A 206 4.29 16.26 0.18
C ASP A 206 4.18 16.37 -1.35
N SER A 207 5.31 16.26 -2.08
CA SER A 207 5.33 16.25 -3.54
C SER A 207 4.64 15.01 -4.14
N ASP A 208 4.60 13.89 -3.41
CA ASP A 208 3.94 12.65 -3.87
C ASP A 208 2.41 12.77 -3.93
N GLN A 209 1.85 13.83 -3.32
CA GLN A 209 0.43 14.17 -3.44
C GLN A 209 0.13 14.97 -4.72
N ASN A 210 1.15 15.44 -5.44
CA ASN A 210 0.97 16.24 -6.65
C ASN A 210 0.71 15.34 -7.87
N GLN A 211 -0.54 15.36 -8.35
CA GLN A 211 -0.96 14.58 -9.51
C GLN A 211 -0.18 14.96 -10.79
N GLU A 212 0.19 16.23 -10.96
CA GLU A 212 0.95 16.69 -12.13
C GLU A 212 2.32 16.03 -12.19
N LEU A 213 3.01 15.87 -11.06
CA LEU A 213 4.30 15.20 -11.01
C LEU A 213 4.19 13.71 -11.35
N TRP A 214 3.11 13.03 -10.94
CA TRP A 214 2.85 11.65 -11.36
C TRP A 214 2.59 11.54 -12.86
N GLU A 215 1.84 12.47 -13.43
CA GLU A 215 1.57 12.52 -14.88
C GLU A 215 2.86 12.78 -15.68
N GLU A 216 3.73 13.67 -15.20
CA GLU A 216 5.04 13.93 -15.80
C GLU A 216 6.00 12.75 -15.67
N LEU A 217 6.04 12.09 -14.50
CA LEU A 217 6.84 10.88 -14.30
C LEU A 217 6.40 9.78 -15.29
N LYS A 218 5.09 9.60 -15.46
CA LYS A 218 4.54 8.65 -16.42
C LYS A 218 4.87 9.03 -17.86
N ALA A 219 4.77 10.32 -18.21
CA ALA A 219 5.15 10.81 -19.54
C ALA A 219 6.64 10.57 -19.83
N ALA A 220 7.52 10.76 -18.83
CA ALA A 220 8.94 10.45 -18.94
C ALA A 220 9.17 8.94 -19.16
N GLN A 221 8.42 8.08 -18.46
CA GLN A 221 8.48 6.64 -18.67
C GLN A 221 8.01 6.22 -20.07
N ASP A 222 6.96 6.86 -20.60
CA ASP A 222 6.48 6.60 -21.96
C ASP A 222 7.54 6.96 -23.03
N LEU A 223 8.38 7.97 -22.79
CA LEU A 223 9.52 8.30 -23.67
C LEU A 223 10.58 7.19 -23.66
N VAL A 224 10.88 6.61 -22.49
CA VAL A 224 11.78 5.43 -22.40
C VAL A 224 11.24 4.27 -23.23
N ASN A 225 9.94 4.00 -23.11
CA ASN A 225 9.27 2.91 -23.84
C ASN A 225 9.30 3.12 -25.36
N ARG A 226 9.40 4.36 -25.84
CA ARG A 226 9.55 4.73 -27.26
C ARG A 226 11.01 4.76 -27.73
N GLY A 227 11.98 4.54 -26.83
CA GLY A 227 13.40 4.65 -27.13
C GLY A 227 13.95 6.09 -27.13
N GLU A 228 13.16 7.08 -26.72
CA GLU A 228 13.55 8.50 -26.65
C GLU A 228 14.29 8.82 -25.34
N VAL A 229 15.37 8.08 -25.09
CA VAL A 229 16.07 8.03 -23.79
C VAL A 229 16.66 9.37 -23.36
N ASP A 230 17.14 10.20 -24.29
CA ASP A 230 17.70 11.52 -23.98
C ASP A 230 16.65 12.51 -23.48
N GLN A 231 15.47 12.50 -24.13
CA GLN A 231 14.36 13.34 -23.69
C GLN A 231 13.79 12.84 -22.35
N ALA A 232 13.68 11.51 -22.20
CA ALA A 232 13.27 10.91 -20.94
C ALA A 232 14.19 11.33 -19.78
N HIS A 233 15.50 11.28 -19.99
CA HIS A 233 16.48 11.68 -18.97
C HIS A 233 16.25 13.11 -18.45
N VAL A 234 16.10 14.08 -19.36
CA VAL A 234 15.84 15.49 -19.00
C VAL A 234 14.52 15.63 -18.22
N ARG A 235 13.49 14.89 -18.63
CA ARG A 235 12.19 14.90 -17.93
C ARG A 235 12.29 14.31 -16.53
N PHE A 236 12.99 13.18 -16.36
CA PHE A 236 13.21 12.61 -15.05
C PHE A 236 14.03 13.54 -14.14
N GLU A 237 15.03 14.25 -14.68
CA GLU A 237 15.79 15.24 -13.90
C GLU A 237 14.91 16.38 -13.39
N ASP A 238 14.00 16.90 -14.22
CA ASP A 238 13.03 17.92 -13.80
C ASP A 238 12.08 17.39 -12.73
N VAL A 239 11.51 16.20 -12.94
CA VAL A 239 10.61 15.54 -11.97
C VAL A 239 11.33 15.28 -10.65
N ALA A 240 12.53 14.70 -10.67
CA ALA A 240 13.31 14.44 -9.47
C ALA A 240 13.65 15.74 -8.73
N LYS A 241 14.01 16.80 -9.45
CA LYS A 241 14.32 18.12 -8.86
C LYS A 241 13.08 18.75 -8.21
N ARG A 242 11.91 18.66 -8.84
CA ARG A 242 10.66 19.21 -8.31
C ARG A 242 10.10 18.40 -7.14
N ALA A 243 10.26 17.08 -7.17
CA ALA A 243 9.85 16.20 -6.08
C ALA A 243 10.77 16.36 -4.86
N GLY A 244 12.10 16.35 -5.07
CA GLY A 244 13.13 16.53 -4.05
C GLY A 244 13.30 15.38 -3.06
N ALA A 245 12.22 14.70 -2.67
CA ALA A 245 12.19 13.53 -1.80
C ALA A 245 10.90 12.71 -2.02
N GLY A 246 10.79 11.54 -1.38
CA GLY A 246 9.60 10.70 -1.46
C GLY A 246 9.61 9.73 -2.65
N VAL A 247 8.45 9.16 -2.94
CA VAL A 247 8.29 8.05 -3.89
C VAL A 247 8.56 8.49 -5.32
N ILE A 248 8.03 9.66 -5.74
CA ILE A 248 8.26 10.21 -7.08
C ILE A 248 9.76 10.48 -7.28
N PHE A 249 10.42 11.06 -6.28
CA PHE A 249 11.86 11.32 -6.33
C PHE A 249 12.67 10.03 -6.49
N VAL A 250 12.34 9.00 -5.70
CA VAL A 250 12.99 7.68 -5.78
C VAL A 250 12.83 7.10 -7.17
N ALA A 251 11.60 7.02 -7.68
CA ALA A 251 11.32 6.45 -9.00
C ALA A 251 12.03 7.21 -10.14
N ALA A 252 12.00 8.55 -10.13
CA ALA A 252 12.70 9.36 -11.12
C ALA A 252 14.24 9.16 -11.05
N THR A 253 14.79 9.07 -9.82
CA THR A 253 16.22 8.85 -9.61
C THR A 253 16.68 7.46 -10.05
N GLU A 254 15.90 6.43 -9.78
CA GLU A 254 16.13 5.06 -10.26
C GLU A 254 16.14 5.00 -11.80
N ALA A 255 15.19 5.68 -12.45
CA ALA A 255 15.12 5.77 -13.90
C ALA A 255 16.34 6.50 -14.48
N ILE A 256 16.76 7.62 -13.90
CA ILE A 256 17.99 8.33 -14.29
C ILE A 256 19.20 7.42 -14.16
N ALA A 257 19.37 6.75 -13.01
CA ALA A 257 20.49 5.87 -12.75
C ALA A 257 20.56 4.73 -13.78
N SER A 258 19.41 4.16 -14.15
CA SER A 258 19.29 3.11 -15.16
C SER A 258 19.65 3.60 -16.56
N ILE A 259 19.21 4.81 -16.92
CA ILE A 259 19.57 5.45 -18.19
C ILE A 259 21.08 5.72 -18.27
N LEU A 260 21.68 6.23 -17.21
CA LEU A 260 23.13 6.49 -17.14
C LEU A 260 23.94 5.20 -17.27
N ARG A 261 23.48 4.11 -16.63
CA ARG A 261 24.07 2.78 -16.80
C ARG A 261 24.00 2.32 -18.26
N TYR A 262 22.84 2.47 -18.91
CA TYR A 262 22.66 2.10 -20.31
C TYR A 262 23.59 2.90 -21.24
N LYS A 263 23.85 4.17 -20.92
CA LYS A 263 24.81 5.04 -21.64
C LYS A 263 26.29 4.77 -21.32
N GLY A 264 26.60 3.80 -20.44
CA GLY A 264 27.96 3.49 -20.02
C GLY A 264 28.58 4.47 -19.01
N LYS A 265 27.81 5.43 -18.50
CA LYS A 265 28.23 6.40 -17.48
C LYS A 265 28.10 5.79 -16.07
N LEU A 266 28.93 4.81 -15.77
CA LEU A 266 28.79 3.97 -14.57
C LEU A 266 28.97 4.76 -13.26
N ASP A 267 29.93 5.68 -13.17
CA ASP A 267 30.14 6.48 -11.96
C ASP A 267 28.98 7.44 -11.65
N GLU A 268 28.41 8.06 -12.70
CA GLU A 268 27.21 8.90 -12.58
C GLU A 268 26.00 8.05 -12.15
N SER A 269 25.84 6.86 -12.74
CA SER A 269 24.79 5.89 -12.38
C SER A 269 24.89 5.46 -10.91
N TYR A 270 26.09 5.08 -10.45
CA TYR A 270 26.36 4.72 -9.05
C TYR A 270 25.96 5.85 -8.11
N SER A 271 26.39 7.07 -8.42
CA SER A 271 26.11 8.26 -7.62
C SER A 271 24.62 8.55 -7.50
N MET A 272 23.83 8.23 -8.52
CA MET A 272 22.37 8.37 -8.48
C MET A 272 21.72 7.27 -7.65
N PHE A 273 22.10 6.01 -7.79
CA PHE A 273 21.59 4.93 -6.95
C PHE A 273 21.91 5.14 -5.46
N GLN A 274 23.07 5.68 -5.13
CA GLN A 274 23.46 6.00 -3.75
C GLN A 274 22.49 6.97 -3.06
N LYS A 275 21.90 7.92 -3.79
CA LYS A 275 20.93 8.88 -3.22
C LYS A 275 19.65 8.21 -2.70
N VAL A 276 19.34 7.01 -3.18
CA VAL A 276 18.05 6.33 -2.93
C VAL A 276 18.23 4.89 -2.42
N LYS A 277 19.45 4.49 -2.05
CA LYS A 277 19.83 3.10 -1.71
C LYS A 277 18.94 2.40 -0.65
N GLU A 278 18.38 3.16 0.29
CA GLU A 278 17.54 2.63 1.35
C GLU A 278 16.13 2.24 0.86
N HIS A 279 15.71 2.79 -0.27
CA HIS A 279 14.36 2.64 -0.82
C HIS A 279 14.33 1.88 -2.15
N LEU A 280 15.48 1.35 -2.60
CA LEU A 280 15.58 0.60 -3.84
C LEU A 280 14.80 -0.72 -3.78
N SER A 281 14.13 -1.04 -4.88
CA SER A 281 13.56 -2.37 -5.11
C SER A 281 14.66 -3.43 -5.19
N LEU A 282 14.30 -4.72 -5.02
CA LEU A 282 15.26 -5.82 -5.22
C LEU A 282 15.87 -5.82 -6.63
N GLU A 283 15.09 -5.42 -7.65
CA GLU A 283 15.57 -5.31 -9.03
C GLU A 283 16.62 -4.20 -9.17
N HIS A 284 16.35 -3.01 -8.64
CA HIS A 284 17.30 -1.90 -8.69
C HIS A 284 18.52 -2.11 -7.77
N LEU A 285 18.38 -2.88 -6.68
CA LEU A 285 19.52 -3.31 -5.86
C LEU A 285 20.48 -4.21 -6.65
N LYS A 286 19.97 -5.12 -7.51
CA LYS A 286 20.84 -5.93 -8.40
C LYS A 286 21.63 -5.03 -9.35
N ILE A 287 20.98 -4.01 -9.89
CA ILE A 287 21.64 -3.02 -10.76
C ILE A 287 22.70 -2.24 -9.98
N LEU A 288 22.38 -1.78 -8.76
CA LEU A 288 23.33 -1.09 -7.90
C LEU A 288 24.52 -2.00 -7.57
N GLN A 289 24.32 -3.28 -7.24
CA GLN A 289 25.40 -4.24 -6.98
C GLN A 289 26.36 -4.31 -8.18
N GLU A 290 25.83 -4.49 -9.39
CA GLU A 290 26.63 -4.57 -10.61
C GLU A 290 27.41 -3.26 -10.86
N VAL A 291 26.73 -2.12 -10.76
CA VAL A 291 27.34 -0.81 -11.02
C VAL A 291 28.40 -0.47 -9.97
N ALA A 292 28.13 -0.75 -8.69
CA ALA A 292 29.09 -0.59 -7.60
C ALA A 292 30.34 -1.44 -7.82
N PHE A 293 30.16 -2.72 -8.18
CA PHE A 293 31.28 -3.60 -8.49
C PHE A 293 32.14 -3.07 -9.66
N LYS A 294 31.50 -2.65 -10.76
CA LYS A 294 32.23 -2.14 -11.95
C LYS A 294 32.94 -0.82 -11.72
N THR A 295 32.48 -0.02 -10.76
CA THR A 295 33.09 1.27 -10.39
C THR A 295 34.09 1.15 -9.24
N GLY A 296 34.33 -0.07 -8.72
CA GLY A 296 35.30 -0.33 -7.66
C GLY A 296 34.79 -0.14 -6.23
N HIS A 297 33.49 0.10 -6.05
CA HIS A 297 32.81 0.23 -4.76
C HIS A 297 32.39 -1.16 -4.25
N TYR A 298 33.39 -1.99 -3.91
CA TYR A 298 33.17 -3.40 -3.62
C TYR A 298 32.40 -3.65 -2.32
N GLU A 299 32.59 -2.83 -1.29
CA GLU A 299 31.85 -2.94 -0.02
C GLU A 299 30.36 -2.67 -0.23
N GLU A 300 30.01 -1.67 -1.03
CA GLU A 300 28.62 -1.36 -1.37
C GLU A 300 28.00 -2.43 -2.26
N ALA A 301 28.78 -3.02 -3.17
CA ALA A 301 28.32 -4.18 -3.93
C ALA A 301 27.99 -5.37 -3.01
N LEU A 302 28.79 -5.60 -1.97
CA LEU A 302 28.54 -6.65 -0.98
C LEU A 302 27.33 -6.36 -0.09
N ASP A 303 27.13 -5.12 0.34
CA ASP A 303 25.94 -4.72 1.11
C ASP A 303 24.66 -4.95 0.30
N ALA A 304 24.63 -4.44 -0.93
CA ALA A 304 23.50 -4.64 -1.84
C ALA A 304 23.26 -6.13 -2.11
N GLY A 305 24.31 -6.88 -2.43
CA GLY A 305 24.24 -8.31 -2.69
C GLY A 305 23.74 -9.14 -1.51
N SER A 306 24.19 -8.82 -0.29
CA SER A 306 23.79 -9.51 0.93
C SER A 306 22.32 -9.27 1.27
N ARG A 307 21.80 -8.07 1.00
CA ARG A 307 20.37 -7.73 1.15
C ARG A 307 19.53 -8.55 0.17
N ILE A 308 19.92 -8.58 -1.11
CA ILE A 308 19.20 -9.33 -2.14
C ILE A 308 19.18 -10.82 -1.82
N TYR A 309 20.34 -11.40 -1.51
CA TYR A 309 20.47 -12.85 -1.30
C TYR A 309 19.70 -13.36 -0.08
N ARG A 310 19.51 -12.51 0.95
CA ARG A 310 18.70 -12.85 2.13
C ARG A 310 17.24 -13.05 1.79
N ASP A 311 16.72 -12.25 0.87
CA ASP A 311 15.31 -12.27 0.49
C ASP A 311 15.04 -13.24 -0.67
N THR A 312 15.95 -13.30 -1.64
CA THR A 312 15.84 -14.17 -2.82
C THR A 312 17.24 -14.64 -3.22
N PRO A 313 17.63 -15.88 -2.85
CA PRO A 313 18.87 -16.48 -3.32
C PRO A 313 18.95 -16.43 -4.84
N ASP A 314 20.06 -15.90 -5.34
CA ASP A 314 20.28 -15.72 -6.78
C ASP A 314 21.76 -16.01 -7.07
N PRO A 315 22.06 -16.91 -8.03
CA PRO A 315 23.41 -17.32 -8.31
C PRO A 315 24.29 -16.18 -8.86
N ASN A 316 23.72 -15.26 -9.65
CA ASN A 316 24.46 -14.11 -10.17
C ASN A 316 24.84 -13.13 -9.06
N VAL A 317 23.93 -12.93 -8.10
CA VAL A 317 24.18 -12.09 -6.92
C VAL A 317 25.29 -12.69 -6.06
N ALA A 318 25.26 -14.01 -5.83
CA ALA A 318 26.33 -14.72 -5.13
C ALA A 318 27.66 -14.60 -5.87
N LEU A 319 27.65 -14.70 -7.19
CA LEU A 319 28.87 -14.56 -7.99
C LEU A 319 29.44 -13.13 -7.93
N PHE A 320 28.60 -12.09 -7.95
CA PHE A 320 29.06 -10.72 -7.70
C PHE A 320 29.64 -10.55 -6.30
N ASN A 321 29.05 -11.17 -5.27
CA ASN A 321 29.63 -11.14 -3.92
C ASN A 321 31.00 -11.84 -3.86
N ALA A 322 31.14 -13.00 -4.51
CA ALA A 322 32.42 -13.69 -4.62
C ALA A 322 33.49 -12.82 -5.30
N ARG A 323 33.13 -12.19 -6.42
CA ARG A 323 33.99 -11.28 -7.17
C ARG A 323 34.41 -10.07 -6.32
N SER A 324 33.49 -9.46 -5.59
CA SER A 324 33.78 -8.32 -4.70
C SER A 324 34.74 -8.69 -3.57
N HIS A 325 34.52 -9.82 -2.88
CA HIS A 325 35.44 -10.29 -1.84
C HIS A 325 36.82 -10.63 -2.40
N ALA A 326 36.90 -11.23 -3.59
CA ALA A 326 38.19 -11.51 -4.24
C ALA A 326 38.99 -10.22 -4.52
N LYS A 327 38.31 -9.14 -4.93
CA LYS A 327 38.92 -7.82 -5.12
C LYS A 327 39.37 -7.17 -3.82
N LEU A 328 38.68 -7.43 -2.71
CA LEU A 328 39.09 -7.00 -1.37
C LEU A 328 40.20 -7.87 -0.75
N GLY A 329 40.47 -9.05 -1.32
CA GLY A 329 41.46 -10.01 -0.82
C GLY A 329 40.91 -10.98 0.22
N ASP A 330 39.59 -11.01 0.41
CA ASP A 330 38.90 -11.88 1.37
C ASP A 330 38.71 -13.29 0.81
N ILE A 331 39.74 -14.13 0.95
CA ILE A 331 39.79 -15.48 0.37
C ILE A 331 38.61 -16.35 0.82
N LEU A 332 38.41 -16.49 2.14
CA LEU A 332 37.40 -17.40 2.70
C LEU A 332 35.96 -16.98 2.31
N PRO A 333 35.54 -15.71 2.48
CA PRO A 333 34.24 -15.26 1.98
C PRO A 333 34.06 -15.43 0.48
N ALA A 334 35.08 -15.13 -0.34
CA ALA A 334 34.99 -15.30 -1.79
C ALA A 334 34.70 -16.76 -2.17
N CYS A 335 35.42 -17.73 -1.58
CA CYS A 335 35.17 -19.15 -1.80
C CYS A 335 33.79 -19.59 -1.29
N GLY A 336 33.32 -19.05 -0.16
CA GLY A 336 31.98 -19.33 0.37
C GLY A 336 30.86 -18.89 -0.57
N TRP A 337 31.00 -17.70 -1.18
CA TRP A 337 30.03 -17.21 -2.17
C TRP A 337 30.10 -17.97 -3.50
N LEU A 338 31.28 -18.40 -3.96
CA LEU A 338 31.40 -19.29 -5.13
C LEU A 338 30.69 -20.62 -4.91
N LYS A 339 30.81 -21.19 -3.70
CA LYS A 339 30.07 -22.39 -3.33
C LYS A 339 28.56 -22.17 -3.34
N SER A 340 28.12 -21.01 -2.86
CA SER A 340 26.70 -20.65 -2.87
C SER A 340 26.17 -20.52 -4.30
N ALA A 341 26.90 -19.82 -5.18
CA ALA A 341 26.55 -19.72 -6.61
C ALA A 341 26.50 -21.09 -7.30
N LEU A 342 27.41 -22.01 -6.96
CA LEU A 342 27.39 -23.38 -7.48
C LEU A 342 26.15 -24.17 -7.01
N LEU A 343 25.76 -24.05 -5.73
CA LEU A 343 24.60 -24.75 -5.18
C LEU A 343 23.27 -24.25 -5.77
N GLU A 344 23.18 -22.97 -6.10
CA GLU A 344 22.01 -22.36 -6.74
C GLU A 344 21.96 -22.61 -8.27
N GLY A 345 22.92 -23.36 -8.83
CA GLY A 345 22.89 -23.83 -10.21
C GLY A 345 23.26 -22.77 -11.26
N GLU A 346 24.25 -21.91 -11.00
CA GLU A 346 24.72 -20.95 -12.00
C GLU A 346 25.35 -21.66 -13.23
N PRO A 347 24.84 -21.41 -14.45
CA PRO A 347 25.41 -21.95 -15.68
C PRO A 347 26.63 -21.15 -16.17
N GLY A 348 27.82 -21.78 -16.18
CA GLY A 348 29.04 -21.15 -16.70
C GLY A 348 30.06 -20.74 -15.64
N MET A 349 29.93 -21.29 -14.43
CA MET A 349 30.88 -21.12 -13.33
C MET A 349 32.34 -21.41 -13.72
N GLU A 350 32.63 -22.36 -14.63
CA GLU A 350 33.99 -22.60 -15.17
C GLU A 350 34.59 -21.34 -15.81
N LYS A 351 33.78 -20.58 -16.56
CA LYS A 351 34.21 -19.33 -17.16
C LYS A 351 34.40 -18.27 -16.09
N ALA A 352 33.51 -18.21 -15.10
CA ALA A 352 33.56 -17.21 -14.05
C ALA A 352 34.84 -17.31 -13.19
N ILE A 353 35.23 -18.51 -12.76
CA ILE A 353 36.46 -18.70 -11.96
C ILE A 353 37.76 -18.45 -12.73
N SER A 354 37.68 -18.42 -14.07
CA SER A 354 38.82 -18.07 -14.92
C SER A 354 39.05 -16.54 -15.01
N GLU A 355 38.08 -15.73 -14.59
CA GLU A 355 38.16 -14.27 -14.66
C GLU A 355 39.33 -13.68 -13.85
N SER A 356 39.94 -12.62 -14.36
CA SER A 356 41.08 -11.93 -13.72
C SER A 356 40.73 -11.27 -12.38
N VAL A 357 39.44 -11.13 -12.08
CA VAL A 357 38.94 -10.68 -10.78
C VAL A 357 39.46 -11.54 -9.62
N PHE A 358 39.70 -12.84 -9.86
CA PHE A 358 40.15 -13.80 -8.86
C PHE A 358 41.67 -13.97 -8.78
N ASP A 359 42.46 -13.25 -9.57
CA ASP A 359 43.92 -13.44 -9.64
C ASP A 359 44.64 -13.22 -8.31
N SER A 360 44.12 -12.32 -7.47
CA SER A 360 44.61 -12.05 -6.11
C SER A 360 44.53 -13.28 -5.20
N ILE A 361 43.51 -14.12 -5.37
CA ILE A 361 43.23 -15.28 -4.51
C ILE A 361 43.52 -16.62 -5.19
N ARG A 362 43.82 -16.63 -6.50
CA ARG A 362 43.96 -17.84 -7.34
C ARG A 362 44.95 -18.89 -6.82
N ARG A 363 45.98 -18.45 -6.10
CA ARG A 363 47.04 -19.32 -5.56
C ARG A 363 46.69 -19.91 -4.18
N SER A 364 45.60 -19.48 -3.55
CA SER A 364 45.24 -19.99 -2.24
C SER A 364 44.75 -21.45 -2.31
N PRO A 365 45.05 -22.30 -1.31
CA PRO A 365 44.54 -23.66 -1.26
C PRO A 365 43.01 -23.72 -1.32
N GLU A 366 42.33 -22.81 -0.63
CA GLU A 366 40.87 -22.75 -0.54
C GLU A 366 40.23 -22.43 -1.89
N PHE A 367 40.84 -21.53 -2.67
CA PHE A 367 40.34 -21.20 -4.01
C PHE A 367 40.56 -22.35 -5.01
N GLN A 368 41.69 -23.06 -4.90
CA GLN A 368 41.95 -24.25 -5.71
C GLN A 368 40.98 -25.39 -5.42
N GLU A 369 40.58 -25.55 -4.15
CA GLU A 369 39.60 -26.56 -3.76
C GLU A 369 38.22 -26.28 -4.39
N ILE A 370 37.70 -25.04 -4.25
CA ILE A 370 36.40 -24.70 -4.83
C ILE A 370 36.42 -24.76 -6.36
N THR A 371 37.53 -24.40 -7.00
CA THR A 371 37.73 -24.51 -8.45
C THR A 371 37.57 -25.96 -8.92
N ARG A 372 38.20 -26.93 -8.24
CA ARG A 372 38.06 -28.36 -8.57
C ARG A 372 36.63 -28.85 -8.41
N LEU A 373 35.90 -28.36 -7.40
CA LEU A 373 34.50 -28.72 -7.19
C LEU A 373 33.61 -28.20 -8.32
N ILE A 374 33.82 -26.97 -8.77
CA ILE A 374 33.10 -26.35 -9.89
C ILE A 374 33.37 -27.10 -11.21
N GLU A 375 34.64 -27.40 -11.50
CA GLU A 375 35.04 -28.16 -12.70
C GLU A 375 34.47 -29.58 -12.70
N LYS A 376 34.33 -30.20 -11.52
CA LYS A 376 33.72 -31.53 -11.40
C LYS A 376 32.21 -31.46 -11.67
N ALA A 377 31.51 -30.53 -11.03
CA ALA A 377 30.07 -30.35 -11.23
C ALA A 377 29.71 -30.07 -12.70
N SER A 378 30.51 -29.23 -13.38
CA SER A 378 30.30 -28.88 -14.79
C SER A 378 30.52 -30.04 -15.77
N LYS A 379 31.28 -31.08 -15.36
CA LYS A 379 31.45 -32.33 -16.14
C LYS A 379 30.29 -33.30 -15.94
N ASP A 380 29.64 -33.28 -14.78
CA ASP A 380 28.51 -34.16 -14.47
C ASP A 380 27.19 -33.68 -15.12
N GLU A 381 27.13 -32.41 -15.57
CA GLU A 381 26.00 -31.81 -16.30
C GLU A 381 26.06 -31.93 -17.83
N ARG A 382 27.21 -32.36 -18.40
CA ARG A 382 27.39 -32.63 -19.85
C ARG A 382 27.14 -34.09 -20.17
#